data_AF-X1QF27-F1
#
_entry.id   AF-X1QF27-F1
#
_cell.length_a   1.000
_cell.length_b   1.000
_cell.length_c   1.000
_cell.angle_alpha   90.00
_cell.angle_beta   90.00
_cell.angle_gamma   90.00
#
_symmetry.space_group_name_H-M   'P 1'
#
loop_
_entity.id
_entity.type
_entity.pdbx_description
1 polymer ?
#
loop_
_entity_poly.entity_id
_entity_poly.type
_entity_poly.pdbx_seq_one_letter_code
_entity_poly.pdbx_strand_id
1 'polypeptide(L)' 'MKIEDLITELQKCFDEADLALDAGHPHKAREYLRLAKELLDDKFAAD' A
#
# COMPACT_ATOMS: atom_id res chain seq x y z
N MET A 1 -10.40 2.85 11.06
CA MET A 1 -9.04 2.34 11.35
C MET A 1 -8.23 3.36 12.14
N LYS A 2 -7.43 2.95 13.14
CA LYS A 2 -6.50 3.86 13.83
C LYS A 2 -5.34 4.23 12.89
N ILE A 3 -4.62 5.30 13.20
CA ILE A 3 -3.47 5.72 12.38
C ILE A 3 -2.35 4.67 12.43
N GLU A 4 -2.12 4.03 13.58
CA GLU A 4 -1.10 2.98 13.74
C GLU A 4 -1.38 1.75 12.87
N ASP A 5 -2.64 1.32 12.79
CA ASP A 5 -3.07 0.23 11.94
C ASP A 5 -2.86 0.59 10.45
N LEU A 6 -3.19 1.82 10.06
CA LEU A 6 -2.96 2.31 8.69
C LEU A 6 -1.47 2.28 8.34
N ILE A 7 -0.60 2.76 9.23
CA ILE A 7 0.84 2.78 9.01
C ILE A 7 1.35 1.35 8.78
N THR A 8 0.86 0.39 9.57
CA THR A 8 1.25 -1.03 9.45
C THR A 8 0.84 -1.62 8.10
N GLU A 9 -0.39 -1.36 7.65
CA GLU A 9 -0.87 -1.83 6.35
C GLU A 9 -0.15 -1.15 5.17
N LEU A 10 0.17 0.14 5.29
CA LEU A 10 0.96 0.86 4.29
C LEU A 10 2.38 0.31 4.17
N GLN A 11 3.05 0.07 5.30
CA GLN A 11 4.39 -0.53 5.31
C GLN A 11 4.38 -1.88 4.58
N LYS A 12 3.40 -2.74 4.91
CA LYS A 12 3.23 -4.02 4.23
C LYS A 12 3.02 -3.87 2.72
N CYS A 13 2.20 -2.91 2.28
CA CYS A 13 2.00 -2.66 0.85
C CYS A 13 3.30 -2.23 0.16
N PHE A 14 4.13 -1.43 0.81
CA PHE A 14 5.41 -0.98 0.26
C PHE A 14 6.43 -2.12 0.20
N ASP A 15 6.54 -2.94 1.25
CA ASP A 15 7.42 -4.11 1.27
C ASP A 15 7.05 -5.11 0.16
N GLU A 16 5.76 -5.39 0.00
CA GLU A 16 5.25 -6.27 -1.06
C GLU A 16 5.46 -5.68 -2.46
N ALA A 17 5.35 -4.35 -2.61
CA ALA A 17 5.66 -3.68 -3.87
C ALA A 17 7.14 -3.81 -4.24
N ASP A 18 8.04 -3.63 -3.26
CA ASP A 18 9.49 -3.76 -3.45
C ASP A 18 9.87 -5.20 -3.83
N LEU A 19 9.35 -6.20 -3.09
CA LEU A 19 9.53 -7.61 -3.41
C LEU A 19 9.01 -7.96 -4.82
N ALA A 20 7.89 -7.38 -5.23
CA ALA A 20 7.36 -7.58 -6.57
C ALA A 20 8.25 -6.95 -7.65
N LEU A 21 8.91 -5.82 -7.38
CA LEU A 21 9.88 -5.22 -8.30
C LEU A 21 11.13 -6.08 -8.42
N ASP A 22 11.68 -6.54 -7.30
CA ASP A 22 12.84 -7.44 -7.26
C ASP A 22 12.58 -8.76 -8.00
N ALA A 23 11.34 -9.27 -7.92
CA ALA A 23 10.90 -10.46 -8.65
C ALA A 23 10.60 -10.21 -10.14
N GLY A 24 10.75 -8.97 -10.65
CA GLY A 24 10.44 -8.65 -12.05
C GLY A 24 8.94 -8.61 -12.37
N HIS A 25 8.09 -8.32 -11.38
CA HIS A 25 6.64 -8.23 -11.49
C HIS A 25 6.12 -6.79 -11.27
N PRO A 26 6.43 -5.85 -12.18
CA PRO A 26 6.06 -4.43 -11.99
C PRO A 26 4.56 -4.17 -11.98
N HIS A 27 3.75 -5.06 -12.57
CA HIS A 27 2.28 -4.97 -12.50
C HIS A 27 1.76 -5.25 -11.08
N LYS A 28 2.29 -6.28 -10.40
CA LYS A 28 1.97 -6.57 -8.99
C LYS A 28 2.42 -5.45 -8.06
N ALA A 29 3.63 -4.92 -8.29
CA ALA A 29 4.09 -3.75 -7.54
C ALA A 29 3.12 -2.56 -7.66
N ARG A 30 2.61 -2.30 -8.87
CA ARG A 30 1.57 -1.26 -9.08
C ARG A 30 0.25 -1.57 -8.40
N GLU A 31 -0.14 -2.83 -8.28
CA GLU A 31 -1.35 -3.23 -7.54
C GLU A 31 -1.21 -2.94 -6.05
N TYR A 32 -0.07 -3.28 -5.43
CA TYR A 32 0.20 -2.96 -4.03
C TYR A 32 0.28 -1.45 -3.78
N LEU A 33 0.89 -0.68 -4.68
CA LEU A 33 0.90 0.79 -4.60
C LEU A 33 -0.50 1.39 -4.73
N ARG A 34 -1.37 0.80 -5.57
CA ARG A 34 -2.77 1.23 -5.67
C ARG A 34 -3.52 0.94 -4.38
N LEU A 35 -3.33 -0.24 -3.80
CA LEU A 35 -3.94 -0.59 -2.51
C LEU A 35 -3.49 0.37 -1.40
N ALA A 36 -2.20 0.72 -1.34
CA ALA A 36 -1.69 1.71 -0.39
C ALA A 36 -2.38 3.07 -0.57
N LYS A 37 -2.62 3.49 -1.82
CA LYS A 37 -3.36 4.73 -2.11
C LYS A 37 -4.82 4.63 -1.65
N GLU A 38 -5.50 3.53 -1.94
CA GLU A 38 -6.88 3.30 -1.51
C GLU A 38 -7.01 3.33 0.03
N LEU A 39 -6.04 2.78 0.76
CA LEU A 39 -6.01 2.86 2.23
C LEU A 39 -5.85 4.30 2.76
N LEU A 40 -5.07 5.13 2.06
CA LEU A 40 -4.93 6.55 2.39
C LEU A 40 -6.22 7.30 2.06
N ASP A 41 -6.76 7.09 0.86
CA ASP A 41 -8.01 7.71 0.42
C ASP A 41 -9.14 7.31 1.39
N ASP A 42 -9.31 6.04 1.76
CA ASP A 42 -10.33 5.59 2.72
C ASP A 42 -10.17 6.22 4.11
N LYS A 43 -8.94 6.50 4.53
CA LYS A 43 -8.69 7.14 5.84
C LYS A 43 -9.03 8.63 5.82
N PHE A 44 -8.71 9.31 4.73
CA PHE A 44 -8.69 10.78 4.65
C PHE A 44 -9.76 11.37 3.71
N ALA A 45 -10.52 10.57 2.97
CA ALA A 45 -11.58 11.05 2.07
C ALA A 45 -12.80 11.66 2.80
N ALA A 46 -12.80 11.67 4.14
CA ALA A 46 -13.83 12.25 4.97
C ALA A 46 -13.34 13.45 5.83
N ASP A 47 -12.07 13.86 5.72
CA ASP A 47 -11.49 15.07 6.34
C ASP A 47 -11.33 16.19 5.29
#